data_AF-A0A7V4L8F3-F1
#
_entry.id   AF-A0A7V4L8F3-F1
#
_cell.length_a   1.000
_cell.length_b   1.000
_cell.length_c   1.000
_cell.angle_alpha   90.00
_cell.angle_beta   90.00
_cell.angle_gamma   90.00
#
_symmetry.space_group_name_H-M   'P 1'
#
loop_
_entity.id
_entity.type
_entity.pdbx_description
1 polymer ?
#
loop_
_entity_poly.entity_id
_entity_poly.type
_entity_poly.pdbx_seq_one_letter_code
_entity_poly.pdbx_strand_id
1 'polypeptide(L)'
;MLYERSIGAVVVFAIFVLVVLGLSFYLGRRAKSAKAYYAAGGQIHWFVNGVAFAGDYLSAASFLGICGMISFFGYDGFLYSVGYLAGWIVALFVVAEPLKRMGRYTFADALDNKFQSRGIKLTAAISTLIVSIFYLIPQMVGAGVLMQPLLGFSHHVGVLLVGVLVITIVVTAGMVSTTWVQFIKGSLLVIFCFILTVMILNRGLTTQPVDEAGRPMPGFKTTTLAEVASNPNLEILPEEGSWAKKPYVRVVDKTTKEVTVWRKAATGDVLSEAQTLTVRNGKTFANGRPQGHGPGDGDLRPVGHVVSLPGGITRTGAQGPAEYLRTLQDSQMLLWSKESLVEADGAKTTVYYSKIT
;
A
#
# COMPACT_ATOMS: atom_id res chain seq x y z
N MET A 1 3.30 17.02 -14.67
CA MET A 1 3.27 15.57 -14.35
C MET A 1 3.44 15.45 -12.85
N LEU A 2 2.66 14.60 -12.17
CA LEU A 2 2.76 14.39 -10.71
C LEU A 2 4.05 13.69 -10.28
N TYR A 3 4.82 13.14 -11.20
CA TYR A 3 6.02 12.38 -10.87
C TYR A 3 7.19 12.83 -11.74
N GLU A 4 8.28 13.22 -11.10
CA GLU A 4 9.57 13.40 -11.76
C GLU A 4 10.25 12.04 -11.92
N ARG A 5 10.62 11.70 -13.15
CA ARG A 5 11.20 10.40 -13.48
C ARG A 5 12.69 10.41 -13.10
N SER A 6 13.09 9.59 -12.15
CA SER A 6 14.50 9.34 -11.88
C SER A 6 15.08 8.41 -12.95
N ILE A 7 15.95 8.92 -13.81
CA ILE A 7 16.64 8.12 -14.85
C ILE A 7 17.37 6.93 -14.21
N GLY A 8 17.97 7.13 -13.02
CA GLY A 8 18.64 6.06 -12.28
C GLY A 8 17.68 4.93 -11.90
N ALA A 9 16.49 5.25 -11.40
CA ALA A 9 15.47 4.25 -11.05
C ALA A 9 15.00 3.47 -12.28
N VAL A 10 14.80 4.15 -13.41
CA VAL A 10 14.41 3.52 -14.69
C VAL A 10 15.47 2.53 -15.16
N VAL A 11 16.75 2.92 -15.11
CA VAL A 11 17.87 2.05 -15.53
C VAL A 11 17.98 0.81 -14.64
N VAL A 12 17.92 0.98 -13.31
CA VAL A 12 17.95 -0.14 -12.35
C VAL A 12 16.77 -1.09 -12.59
N PHE A 13 15.57 -0.56 -12.79
CA PHE A 13 14.38 -1.34 -13.10
C PHE A 13 14.54 -2.12 -14.42
N ALA A 14 15.01 -1.47 -15.48
CA ALA A 14 15.21 -2.11 -16.79
C ALA A 14 16.24 -3.25 -16.72
N ILE A 15 17.38 -3.02 -16.07
CA ILE A 15 18.41 -4.05 -15.85
C ILE A 15 17.81 -5.23 -15.09
N PHE A 16 17.08 -4.97 -14.01
CA PHE A 16 16.44 -6.01 -13.22
C PHE A 16 15.45 -6.84 -14.04
N VAL A 17 14.58 -6.19 -14.80
CA VAL A 17 13.62 -6.87 -15.69
C VAL A 17 14.33 -7.72 -16.73
N LEU A 18 15.40 -7.20 -17.36
CA LEU A 18 16.18 -7.93 -18.35
C LEU A 18 16.89 -9.16 -17.76
N VAL A 19 17.46 -9.04 -16.56
CA VAL A 19 18.09 -10.16 -15.84
C VAL A 19 17.06 -11.24 -15.52
N VAL A 20 15.89 -10.85 -14.99
CA VAL A 20 14.80 -11.78 -14.66
C VAL A 20 14.27 -12.46 -15.93
N LEU A 21 14.05 -11.72 -17.01
CA LEU A 21 13.63 -12.27 -18.30
C LEU A 21 14.67 -13.25 -18.86
N GLY A 22 15.94 -12.83 -18.89
CA GLY A 22 17.04 -13.66 -19.41
C GLY A 22 17.18 -14.97 -18.64
N LEU A 23 17.15 -14.91 -17.30
CA LEU A 23 17.14 -16.09 -16.46
C LEU A 23 15.89 -16.96 -16.72
N SER A 24 14.75 -16.31 -16.87
CA SER A 24 13.49 -16.99 -17.06
C SER A 24 13.47 -17.84 -18.34
N PHE A 25 13.89 -17.25 -19.46
CA PHE A 25 13.99 -17.96 -20.73
C PHE A 25 15.09 -19.02 -20.71
N TYR A 26 16.21 -18.77 -20.04
CA TYR A 26 17.30 -19.74 -19.93
C TYR A 26 16.86 -21.01 -19.19
N LEU A 27 16.17 -20.85 -18.05
CA LEU A 27 15.68 -21.98 -17.26
C LEU A 27 14.43 -22.63 -17.88
N GLY A 28 13.54 -21.85 -18.49
CA GLY A 28 12.29 -22.35 -19.08
C GLY A 28 12.51 -23.29 -20.27
N ARG A 29 13.58 -23.08 -21.05
CA ARG A 29 13.97 -23.98 -22.16
C ARG A 29 14.26 -25.43 -21.72
N ARG A 30 14.42 -25.70 -20.43
CA ARG A 30 14.72 -27.03 -19.88
C ARG A 30 13.48 -27.85 -19.48
N ALA A 31 12.29 -27.24 -19.39
CA ALA A 31 11.07 -27.91 -18.94
C ALA A 31 10.20 -28.41 -20.12
N LYS A 32 10.35 -29.70 -20.49
CA LYS A 32 9.60 -30.31 -21.62
C LYS A 32 8.45 -31.26 -21.23
N SER A 33 8.12 -31.40 -19.94
CA SER A 33 7.07 -32.32 -19.46
C SER A 33 6.12 -31.65 -18.47
N ALA A 34 4.88 -32.15 -18.34
CA ALA A 34 3.88 -31.60 -17.40
C ALA A 34 4.37 -31.62 -15.93
N LYS A 35 5.11 -32.67 -15.52
CA LYS A 35 5.72 -32.76 -14.18
C LYS A 35 6.84 -31.72 -13.99
N ALA A 36 7.63 -31.44 -15.03
CA ALA A 36 8.62 -30.38 -15.00
C ALA A 36 7.96 -28.98 -14.99
N TYR A 37 6.84 -28.84 -15.70
CA TYR A 37 6.10 -27.59 -15.81
C TYR A 37 5.32 -27.23 -14.53
N TYR A 38 4.70 -28.21 -13.85
CA TYR A 38 3.83 -27.99 -12.68
C TYR A 38 4.44 -28.37 -11.33
N ALA A 39 5.59 -29.05 -11.27
CA ALA A 39 6.20 -29.44 -9.99
C ALA A 39 7.72 -29.34 -9.99
N ALA A 40 8.30 -28.72 -11.03
CA ALA A 40 9.75 -28.60 -11.19
C ALA A 40 10.51 -29.94 -11.08
N GLY A 41 9.84 -31.07 -11.35
CA GLY A 41 10.41 -32.40 -11.17
C GLY A 41 10.78 -32.79 -9.73
N GLY A 42 10.42 -31.98 -8.71
CA GLY A 42 10.82 -32.19 -7.32
C GLY A 42 12.30 -31.90 -7.04
N GLN A 43 13.02 -31.26 -7.97
CA GLN A 43 14.47 -31.04 -7.88
C GLN A 43 14.87 -29.75 -7.15
N ILE A 44 13.90 -28.91 -6.80
CA ILE A 44 14.17 -27.63 -6.13
C ILE A 44 14.46 -27.87 -4.65
N HIS A 45 15.60 -27.38 -4.19
CA HIS A 45 15.98 -27.46 -2.78
C HIS A 45 14.94 -26.76 -1.89
N TRP A 46 14.59 -27.37 -0.75
CA TRP A 46 13.51 -26.90 0.11
C TRP A 46 13.66 -25.43 0.52
N PHE A 47 14.91 -24.97 0.75
CA PHE A 47 15.21 -23.59 1.11
C PHE A 47 14.85 -22.61 -0.01
N VAL A 48 15.21 -22.94 -1.25
CA VAL A 48 14.90 -22.12 -2.43
C VAL A 48 13.39 -22.01 -2.61
N ASN A 49 12.70 -23.13 -2.50
CA ASN A 49 11.24 -23.16 -2.61
C ASN A 49 10.57 -22.40 -1.44
N GLY A 50 11.11 -22.50 -0.22
CA GLY A 50 10.61 -21.80 0.96
C GLY A 50 10.72 -20.29 0.83
N VAL A 51 11.89 -19.78 0.43
CA VAL A 51 12.10 -18.33 0.20
C VAL A 51 11.28 -17.82 -0.98
N ALA A 52 11.17 -18.61 -2.07
CA ALA A 52 10.29 -18.27 -3.18
C ALA A 52 8.83 -18.12 -2.74
N PHE A 53 8.34 -19.09 -1.95
CA PHE A 53 6.96 -19.09 -1.45
C PHE A 53 6.71 -17.96 -0.43
N ALA A 54 7.67 -17.68 0.44
CA ALA A 54 7.60 -16.52 1.34
C ALA A 54 7.62 -15.19 0.57
N GLY A 55 8.42 -15.08 -0.49
CA GLY A 55 8.44 -13.92 -1.38
C GLY A 55 7.10 -13.69 -2.09
N ASP A 56 6.46 -14.75 -2.56
CA ASP A 56 5.12 -14.69 -3.18
C ASP A 56 4.04 -14.29 -2.17
N TYR A 57 4.18 -14.69 -0.91
CA TYR A 57 3.30 -14.28 0.17
C TYR A 57 3.44 -12.78 0.51
N LEU A 58 4.65 -12.22 0.38
CA LEU A 58 4.93 -10.80 0.56
C LEU A 58 4.57 -9.96 -0.69
N SER A 59 3.39 -10.21 -1.26
CA SER A 59 2.89 -9.55 -2.47
C SER A 59 2.60 -8.05 -2.29
N ALA A 60 2.12 -7.40 -3.36
CA ALA A 60 1.67 -6.00 -3.31
C ALA A 60 0.63 -5.74 -2.20
N ALA A 61 -0.22 -6.72 -1.89
CA ALA A 61 -1.18 -6.60 -0.79
C ALA A 61 -0.47 -6.55 0.57
N SER A 62 0.57 -7.35 0.77
CA SER A 62 1.35 -7.38 1.99
C SER A 62 2.18 -6.10 2.14
N PHE A 63 2.86 -5.66 1.07
CA PHE A 63 3.69 -4.46 1.13
C PHE A 63 2.86 -3.16 1.16
N LEU A 64 1.99 -2.91 0.18
CA LEU A 64 1.20 -1.67 0.13
C LEU A 64 0.00 -1.70 1.09
N GLY A 65 -0.65 -2.86 1.24
CA GLY A 65 -1.86 -2.98 2.06
C GLY A 65 -1.57 -2.92 3.55
N ILE A 66 -0.62 -3.72 4.07
CA ILE A 66 -0.28 -3.68 5.50
C ILE A 66 0.40 -2.36 5.87
N CYS A 67 1.35 -1.86 5.08
CA CYS A 67 1.94 -0.54 5.34
C CYS A 67 0.88 0.58 5.30
N GLY A 68 -0.06 0.52 4.35
CA GLY A 68 -1.20 1.43 4.32
C GLY A 68 -2.08 1.32 5.56
N MET A 69 -2.40 0.09 5.99
CA MET A 69 -3.20 -0.15 7.20
C MET A 69 -2.50 0.41 8.45
N ILE A 70 -1.20 0.18 8.62
CA ILE A 70 -0.41 0.76 9.70
C ILE A 70 -0.38 2.29 9.60
N SER A 71 -0.30 2.86 8.40
CA SER A 71 -0.33 4.32 8.20
C SER A 71 -1.67 4.97 8.58
N PHE A 72 -2.79 4.25 8.47
CA PHE A 72 -4.13 4.77 8.80
C PHE A 72 -4.60 4.41 10.21
N PHE A 73 -4.14 3.28 10.76
CA PHE A 73 -4.62 2.73 12.03
C PHE A 73 -3.52 2.54 13.09
N GLY A 74 -2.27 2.90 12.80
CA GLY A 74 -1.16 2.87 13.75
C GLY A 74 -0.87 1.46 14.25
N TYR A 75 -0.67 1.33 15.56
CA TYR A 75 -0.35 0.06 16.22
C TYR A 75 -1.45 -0.99 16.03
N ASP A 76 -2.72 -0.60 16.02
CA ASP A 76 -3.83 -1.53 15.77
C ASP A 76 -3.76 -2.16 14.37
N GLY A 77 -3.33 -1.38 13.37
CA GLY A 77 -3.09 -1.88 12.02
C GLY A 77 -1.96 -2.91 11.96
N PHE A 78 -0.94 -2.77 12.82
CA PHE A 78 0.14 -3.75 12.94
C PHE A 78 -0.36 -5.08 13.51
N LEU A 79 -1.25 -5.07 14.51
CA LEU A 79 -1.81 -6.30 15.08
C LEU A 79 -2.53 -7.16 14.03
N TYR A 80 -3.17 -6.54 13.03
CA TYR A 80 -3.79 -7.27 11.92
C TYR A 80 -2.79 -8.09 11.10
N SER A 81 -1.55 -7.62 10.96
CA SER A 81 -0.49 -8.32 10.22
C SER A 81 -0.08 -9.65 10.89
N VAL A 82 -0.17 -9.73 12.23
CA VAL A 82 0.13 -10.94 12.99
C VAL A 82 -0.88 -12.04 12.67
N GLY A 83 -2.18 -11.69 12.65
CA GLY A 83 -3.25 -12.62 12.30
C GLY A 83 -3.11 -13.14 10.87
N TYR A 84 -2.73 -12.27 9.93
CA TYR A 84 -2.46 -12.64 8.55
C TYR A 84 -1.36 -13.72 8.46
N LEU A 85 -0.20 -13.47 9.10
CA LEU A 85 0.92 -14.42 9.11
C LEU A 85 0.57 -15.74 9.83
N ALA A 86 -0.11 -15.66 10.98
CA ALA A 86 -0.50 -16.85 11.74
C ALA A 86 -1.46 -17.75 10.95
N GLY A 87 -2.43 -17.15 10.25
CA GLY A 87 -3.36 -17.89 9.39
C GLY A 87 -2.67 -18.65 8.26
N TRP A 88 -1.59 -18.09 7.71
CA TRP A 88 -0.79 -18.76 6.68
C TRP A 88 -0.07 -20.00 7.20
N ILE A 89 0.48 -19.95 8.41
CA ILE A 89 1.11 -21.11 9.06
C ILE A 89 0.09 -22.24 9.23
N VAL A 90 -1.12 -21.92 9.70
CA VAL A 90 -2.21 -22.91 9.84
C VAL A 90 -2.58 -23.51 8.48
N ALA A 91 -2.74 -22.69 7.44
CA ALA A 91 -3.05 -23.18 6.09
C ALA A 91 -1.95 -24.10 5.54
N LEU A 92 -0.68 -23.79 5.79
CA LEU A 92 0.45 -24.63 5.38
C LEU A 92 0.39 -26.03 6.03
N PHE A 93 0.17 -26.11 7.34
CA PHE A 93 0.11 -27.41 8.02
C PHE A 93 -1.18 -28.17 7.75
N VAL A 94 -2.34 -27.50 7.78
CA VAL A 94 -3.65 -28.16 7.71
C VAL A 94 -4.05 -28.49 6.27
N VAL A 95 -3.71 -27.63 5.30
CA VAL A 95 -4.17 -27.77 3.91
C VAL A 95 -3.06 -28.26 3.00
N ALA A 96 -1.86 -27.67 3.05
CA ALA A 96 -0.80 -28.02 2.09
C ALA A 96 -0.26 -29.44 2.31
N GLU A 97 -0.14 -29.91 3.56
CA GLU A 97 0.37 -31.25 3.83
C GLU A 97 -0.55 -32.39 3.30
N PRO A 98 -1.87 -32.40 3.55
CA PRO A 98 -2.77 -33.39 2.94
C PRO A 98 -2.75 -33.36 1.41
N LEU A 99 -2.70 -32.16 0.81
CA LEU A 99 -2.61 -32.00 -0.65
C LEU A 99 -1.32 -32.62 -1.19
N LYS A 100 -0.18 -32.38 -0.53
CA LYS A 100 1.11 -32.96 -0.90
C LYS A 100 1.09 -34.48 -0.83
N ARG A 101 0.49 -35.06 0.22
CA ARG A 101 0.37 -36.52 0.40
C ARG A 101 -0.45 -37.20 -0.72
N MET A 102 -1.40 -36.49 -1.34
CA MET A 102 -2.21 -37.02 -2.44
C MET A 102 -1.49 -37.06 -3.80
N GLY A 103 -0.33 -36.40 -3.95
CA GLY A 103 0.48 -36.47 -5.16
C GLY A 103 -0.17 -35.86 -6.42
N ARG A 104 -1.20 -35.03 -6.26
CA ARG A 104 -1.89 -34.31 -7.35
C ARG A 104 -1.37 -32.89 -7.48
N TYR A 105 -1.43 -32.33 -8.70
CA TYR A 105 -0.86 -31.02 -9.01
C TYR A 105 -1.84 -29.85 -8.81
N THR A 106 -3.15 -30.09 -8.81
CA THR A 106 -4.16 -29.05 -8.63
C THR A 106 -5.13 -29.39 -7.49
N PHE A 107 -5.72 -28.37 -6.88
CA PHE A 107 -6.76 -28.53 -5.86
C PHE A 107 -8.00 -29.26 -6.41
N ALA A 108 -8.41 -28.95 -7.64
CA ALA A 108 -9.53 -29.62 -8.29
C ALA A 108 -9.24 -31.12 -8.51
N ASP A 109 -8.02 -31.48 -8.92
CA ASP A 109 -7.64 -32.90 -9.08
C ASP A 109 -7.55 -33.63 -7.74
N ALA A 110 -7.16 -32.93 -6.67
CA ALA A 110 -7.16 -33.50 -5.32
C ALA A 110 -8.59 -33.83 -4.84
N LEU A 111 -9.55 -32.93 -5.07
CA LEU A 111 -10.95 -33.17 -4.76
C LEU A 111 -11.55 -34.27 -5.64
N ASP A 112 -11.25 -34.26 -6.94
CA ASP A 112 -11.68 -35.30 -7.88
C ASP A 112 -11.14 -36.68 -7.47
N ASN A 113 -9.87 -36.75 -7.03
CA ASN A 113 -9.29 -38.00 -6.55
C ASN A 113 -10.01 -38.57 -5.32
N LYS A 114 -10.50 -37.71 -4.42
CA LYS A 114 -11.18 -38.12 -3.19
C LYS A 114 -12.67 -38.43 -3.40
N PHE A 115 -13.36 -37.65 -4.22
CA PHE A 115 -14.82 -37.72 -4.37
C PHE A 115 -15.30 -38.32 -5.70
N GLN A 116 -14.42 -38.43 -6.71
CA GLN A 116 -14.69 -39.01 -8.04
C GLN A 116 -15.95 -38.44 -8.72
N SER A 117 -16.18 -37.13 -8.57
CA SER A 117 -17.39 -36.46 -9.05
C SER A 117 -17.05 -35.31 -9.99
N ARG A 118 -17.56 -35.40 -11.22
CA ARG A 118 -17.44 -34.36 -12.25
C ARG A 118 -18.04 -33.02 -11.78
N GLY A 119 -19.12 -33.07 -11.00
CA GLY A 119 -19.75 -31.88 -10.43
C GLY A 119 -18.82 -31.15 -9.45
N ILE A 120 -18.24 -31.89 -8.49
CA ILE A 120 -17.29 -31.33 -7.50
C ILE A 120 -16.05 -30.76 -8.19
N LYS A 121 -15.52 -31.47 -9.20
CA LYS A 121 -14.38 -31.00 -9.98
C LYS A 121 -14.67 -29.68 -10.69
N LEU A 122 -15.82 -29.58 -11.35
CA LEU A 122 -16.23 -28.36 -12.07
C LEU A 122 -16.42 -27.19 -11.09
N THR A 123 -17.13 -27.40 -9.98
CA THR A 123 -17.33 -26.38 -8.96
C THR A 123 -16.00 -25.91 -8.35
N ALA A 124 -15.09 -26.84 -8.06
CA ALA A 124 -13.76 -26.50 -7.54
C ALA A 124 -12.93 -25.69 -8.55
N ALA A 125 -12.98 -26.05 -9.84
CA ALA A 125 -12.29 -25.32 -10.90
C ALA A 125 -12.85 -23.90 -11.07
N ILE A 126 -14.18 -23.74 -11.10
CA ILE A 126 -14.85 -22.43 -11.18
C ILE A 126 -14.51 -21.58 -9.94
N SER A 127 -14.61 -22.16 -8.74
CA SER A 127 -14.25 -21.48 -7.50
C SER A 127 -12.80 -21.01 -7.50
N THR A 128 -11.87 -21.86 -7.94
CA THR A 128 -10.45 -21.52 -8.07
C THR A 128 -10.26 -20.34 -9.04
N LEU A 129 -10.96 -20.35 -10.18
CA LEU A 129 -10.87 -19.26 -11.17
C LEU A 129 -11.42 -17.95 -10.61
N ILE A 130 -12.58 -17.97 -9.95
CA ILE A 130 -13.19 -16.78 -9.34
C ILE A 130 -12.26 -16.19 -8.29
N VAL A 131 -11.78 -17.00 -7.36
CA VAL A 131 -10.86 -16.55 -6.30
C VAL A 131 -9.58 -15.98 -6.91
N SER A 132 -9.03 -16.63 -7.94
CA SER A 132 -7.84 -16.14 -8.64
C SER A 132 -8.06 -14.79 -9.31
N ILE A 133 -9.20 -14.56 -9.97
CA ILE A 133 -9.53 -13.28 -10.60
C ILE A 133 -9.58 -12.16 -9.55
N PHE A 134 -10.33 -12.37 -8.46
CA PHE A 134 -10.42 -11.37 -7.40
C PHE A 134 -9.07 -11.11 -6.74
N TYR A 135 -8.22 -12.13 -6.62
CA TYR A 135 -6.88 -12.00 -6.07
C TYR A 135 -5.92 -11.22 -7.01
N LEU A 136 -6.07 -11.35 -8.33
CA LEU A 136 -5.23 -10.64 -9.30
C LEU A 136 -5.56 -9.15 -9.39
N ILE A 137 -6.80 -8.72 -9.09
CA ILE A 137 -7.22 -7.32 -9.22
C ILE A 137 -6.32 -6.38 -8.37
N PRO A 138 -6.16 -6.57 -7.05
CA PRO A 138 -5.29 -5.70 -6.24
C PRO A 138 -3.82 -5.70 -6.69
N GLN A 139 -3.33 -6.82 -7.23
CA GLN A 139 -1.95 -6.92 -7.72
C GLN A 139 -1.74 -6.06 -8.96
N MET A 140 -2.69 -6.08 -9.89
CA MET A 140 -2.65 -5.23 -11.07
C MET A 140 -2.80 -3.75 -10.70
N VAL A 141 -3.67 -3.43 -9.74
CA VAL A 141 -3.77 -2.06 -9.20
C VAL A 141 -2.44 -1.63 -8.58
N GLY A 142 -1.82 -2.49 -7.76
CA GLY A 142 -0.51 -2.22 -7.17
C GLY A 142 0.58 -1.98 -8.22
N ALA A 143 0.62 -2.80 -9.27
CA ALA A 143 1.54 -2.60 -10.39
C ALA A 143 1.33 -1.24 -11.08
N GLY A 144 0.09 -0.87 -11.37
CA GLY A 144 -0.23 0.44 -11.95
C GLY A 144 0.19 1.60 -11.06
N VAL A 145 -0.13 1.54 -9.77
CA VAL A 145 0.22 2.59 -8.78
C VAL A 145 1.74 2.75 -8.65
N LEU A 146 2.52 1.67 -8.70
CA LEU A 146 3.99 1.73 -8.62
C LEU A 146 4.64 2.18 -9.93
N MET A 147 4.03 1.92 -11.09
CA MET A 147 4.58 2.36 -12.38
C MET A 147 4.47 3.87 -12.61
N GLN A 148 3.47 4.54 -12.02
CA GLN A 148 3.30 5.99 -12.13
C GLN A 148 4.50 6.78 -11.59
N PRO A 149 4.97 6.58 -10.34
CA PRO A 149 6.15 7.26 -9.83
C PRO A 149 7.45 6.80 -10.49
N LEU A 150 7.57 5.51 -10.84
CA LEU A 150 8.82 4.96 -11.38
C LEU A 150 9.11 5.39 -12.82
N LEU A 151 8.11 5.30 -13.70
CA LEU A 151 8.26 5.53 -15.14
C LEU A 151 7.51 6.78 -15.63
N GLY A 152 6.68 7.40 -14.79
CA GLY A 152 5.83 8.53 -15.15
C GLY A 152 4.81 8.20 -16.24
N PHE A 153 4.43 6.92 -16.38
CA PHE A 153 3.33 6.50 -17.24
C PHE A 153 1.99 6.70 -16.54
N SER A 154 0.90 6.79 -17.32
CA SER A 154 -0.44 6.74 -16.75
C SER A 154 -0.70 5.38 -16.10
N HIS A 155 -1.61 5.35 -15.11
CA HIS A 155 -1.94 4.13 -14.37
C HIS A 155 -2.29 2.95 -15.30
N HIS A 156 -3.17 3.18 -16.27
CA HIS A 156 -3.63 2.13 -17.20
C HIS A 156 -2.50 1.59 -18.10
N VAL A 157 -1.57 2.45 -18.55
CA VAL A 157 -0.39 2.00 -19.31
C VAL A 157 0.50 1.13 -18.43
N GLY A 158 0.71 1.51 -17.17
CA GLY A 158 1.46 0.70 -16.20
C GLY A 158 0.85 -0.68 -15.98
N VAL A 159 -0.48 -0.75 -15.80
CA VAL A 159 -1.22 -2.01 -15.67
C VAL A 159 -1.04 -2.90 -16.90
N LEU A 160 -1.23 -2.35 -18.10
CA LEU A 160 -1.12 -3.13 -19.34
C LEU A 160 0.30 -3.63 -19.60
N LEU A 161 1.31 -2.76 -19.41
CA LEU A 161 2.72 -3.11 -19.63
C LEU A 161 3.15 -4.24 -18.69
N VAL A 162 2.90 -4.09 -17.39
CA VAL A 162 3.27 -5.12 -16.40
C VAL A 162 2.47 -6.40 -16.63
N GLY A 163 1.19 -6.29 -16.99
CA GLY A 163 0.34 -7.44 -17.30
C GLY A 163 0.86 -8.27 -18.47
N VAL A 164 1.15 -7.62 -19.61
CA VAL A 164 1.71 -8.28 -20.80
C VAL A 164 3.07 -8.92 -20.50
N LEU A 165 3.92 -8.22 -19.75
CA LEU A 165 5.23 -8.72 -19.33
C LEU A 165 5.09 -9.99 -18.47
N VAL A 166 4.24 -9.95 -17.43
CA VAL A 166 4.01 -11.09 -16.53
C VAL A 166 3.41 -12.27 -17.29
N ILE A 167 2.42 -12.05 -18.16
CA ILE A 167 1.83 -13.12 -18.99
C ILE A 167 2.90 -13.77 -19.86
N THR A 168 3.74 -12.95 -20.52
CA THR A 168 4.81 -13.45 -21.39
C THR A 168 5.81 -14.29 -20.60
N ILE A 169 6.21 -13.82 -19.41
CA ILE A 169 7.10 -14.58 -18.52
C ILE A 169 6.45 -15.90 -18.13
N VAL A 170 5.24 -15.87 -17.57
CA VAL A 170 4.60 -17.08 -17.01
C VAL A 170 4.34 -18.14 -18.08
N VAL A 171 3.89 -17.74 -19.28
CA VAL A 171 3.65 -18.66 -20.40
C VAL A 171 4.94 -19.32 -20.89
N THR A 172 6.08 -18.64 -20.78
CA THR A 172 7.36 -19.12 -21.34
C THR A 172 8.28 -19.79 -20.32
N ALA A 173 8.07 -19.57 -19.02
CA ALA A 173 9.00 -19.93 -17.95
C ALA A 173 8.82 -21.35 -17.39
N GLY A 174 7.58 -21.84 -17.20
CA GLY A 174 7.31 -23.06 -16.41
C GLY A 174 7.75 -22.96 -14.94
N MET A 175 7.40 -23.94 -14.09
CA MET A 175 7.59 -23.81 -12.64
C MET A 175 9.05 -23.73 -12.17
N VAL A 176 9.99 -24.45 -12.80
CA VAL A 176 11.42 -24.36 -12.43
C VAL A 176 11.93 -22.93 -12.51
N SER A 177 11.65 -22.28 -13.64
CA SER A 177 12.06 -20.91 -13.90
C SER A 177 11.37 -19.93 -12.94
N THR A 178 10.05 -20.07 -12.79
CA THR A 178 9.27 -19.23 -11.87
C THR A 178 9.83 -19.32 -10.45
N THR A 179 10.07 -20.52 -9.92
CA THR A 179 10.57 -20.66 -8.54
C THR A 179 11.94 -20.01 -8.33
N TRP A 180 12.87 -20.12 -9.29
CA TRP A 180 14.17 -19.43 -9.18
C TRP A 180 14.04 -17.91 -9.28
N VAL A 181 13.19 -17.40 -10.16
CA VAL A 181 12.88 -15.97 -10.25
C VAL A 181 12.26 -15.46 -8.94
N GLN A 182 11.33 -16.21 -8.36
CA GLN A 182 10.72 -15.87 -7.07
C GLN A 182 11.69 -15.98 -5.91
N PHE A 183 12.61 -16.94 -5.94
CA PHE A 183 13.68 -17.02 -4.94
C PHE A 183 14.54 -15.76 -4.94
N ILE A 184 14.95 -15.27 -6.13
CA ILE A 184 15.76 -14.04 -6.25
C ILE A 184 14.96 -12.83 -5.76
N LYS A 185 13.71 -12.67 -6.22
CA LYS A 185 12.82 -11.58 -5.80
C LYS A 185 12.56 -11.59 -4.30
N GLY A 186 12.22 -12.75 -3.74
CA GLY A 186 11.97 -12.95 -2.32
C GLY A 186 13.22 -12.66 -1.48
N SER A 187 14.39 -13.13 -1.91
CA SER A 187 15.66 -12.86 -1.23
C SER A 187 15.99 -11.37 -1.22
N LEU A 188 15.85 -10.68 -2.37
CA LEU A 188 16.07 -9.24 -2.46
C LEU A 188 15.11 -8.48 -1.53
N LEU A 189 13.82 -8.84 -1.55
CA LEU A 189 12.82 -8.22 -0.70
C LEU A 189 13.18 -8.37 0.79
N VAL A 190 13.54 -9.59 1.23
CA VAL A 190 13.93 -9.85 2.62
C VAL A 190 15.17 -9.04 3.02
N ILE A 191 16.18 -8.98 2.16
CA ILE A 191 17.41 -8.21 2.42
C ILE A 191 17.09 -6.71 2.53
N PHE A 192 16.33 -6.14 1.60
CA PHE A 192 16.00 -4.72 1.65
C PHE A 192 15.11 -4.37 2.84
N CYS A 193 14.11 -5.20 3.15
CA CYS A 193 13.28 -5.02 4.34
C CYS A 193 14.12 -5.12 5.63
N PHE A 194 15.08 -6.04 5.69
CA PHE A 194 16.00 -6.16 6.82
C PHE A 194 16.86 -4.90 6.99
N ILE A 195 17.48 -4.41 5.91
CA ILE A 195 18.27 -3.17 5.93
C ILE A 195 17.41 -1.98 6.39
N LEU A 196 16.21 -1.82 5.81
CA LEU A 196 15.28 -0.76 6.19
C LEU A 196 14.87 -0.86 7.67
N THR A 197 14.60 -2.07 8.16
CA THR A 197 14.27 -2.30 9.57
C THR A 197 15.42 -1.87 10.47
N VAL A 198 16.66 -2.27 10.17
CA VAL A 198 17.85 -1.85 10.94
C VAL A 198 18.03 -0.33 10.90
N MET A 199 17.82 0.31 9.75
CA MET A 199 17.91 1.77 9.62
C MET A 199 16.85 2.48 10.47
N ILE A 200 15.62 1.98 10.50
CA ILE A 200 14.52 2.55 11.31
C ILE A 200 14.81 2.37 12.80
N LEU A 201 15.22 1.18 13.22
CA LEU A 201 15.57 0.88 14.61
C LEU A 201 16.74 1.74 15.10
N ASN A 202 17.75 1.98 14.25
CA ASN A 202 18.86 2.87 14.57
C ASN A 202 18.46 4.35 14.62
N ARG A 203 17.52 4.78 13.76
CA ARG A 203 17.02 6.16 13.73
C ARG A 203 16.22 6.50 14.99
N GLY A 204 15.42 5.54 15.46
CA GLY A 204 14.47 5.72 16.54
C GLY A 204 13.23 6.52 16.15
N LEU A 205 12.37 6.76 17.14
CA LEU A 205 11.18 7.60 17.03
C LEU A 205 11.52 9.05 17.42
N THR A 206 10.84 10.00 16.79
CA THR A 206 10.98 11.44 17.04
C THR A 206 9.63 12.14 16.95
N THR A 207 9.39 13.12 17.82
CA THR A 207 8.22 14.00 17.74
C THR A 207 8.40 15.16 16.76
N GLN A 208 9.62 15.34 16.25
CA GLN A 208 9.97 16.40 15.30
C GLN A 208 10.42 15.77 13.97
N PRO A 209 9.48 15.36 13.12
CA PRO A 209 9.81 14.84 11.79
C PRO A 209 10.37 15.96 10.89
N VAL A 210 11.36 15.58 10.09
CA VAL A 210 11.94 16.44 9.05
C VAL A 210 11.77 15.80 7.68
N ASP A 211 11.61 16.63 6.65
CA ASP A 211 11.58 16.20 5.25
C ASP A 211 12.98 15.80 4.75
N GLU A 212 13.09 15.38 3.48
CA GLU A 212 14.36 15.00 2.86
C GLU A 212 15.40 16.12 2.86
N ALA A 213 14.96 17.39 2.89
CA ALA A 213 15.82 18.57 2.95
C ALA A 213 16.13 19.02 4.38
N GLY A 214 15.69 18.28 5.41
CA GLY A 214 15.90 18.60 6.81
C GLY A 214 14.97 19.68 7.37
N ARG A 215 13.94 20.09 6.61
CA ARG A 215 12.96 21.07 7.08
C ARG A 215 11.91 20.39 7.95
N PRO A 216 11.42 21.02 9.04
CA PRO A 216 10.33 20.48 9.83
C PRO A 216 9.13 20.14 8.95
N MET A 217 8.59 18.92 9.07
CA MET A 217 7.37 18.59 8.35
C MET A 217 6.20 19.42 8.90
N PRO A 218 5.45 20.11 8.03
CA PRO A 218 4.33 20.93 8.48
C PRO A 218 3.21 20.03 9.05
N GLY A 219 2.93 20.19 10.34
CA GLY A 219 1.77 19.59 10.98
C GLY A 219 0.45 20.24 10.55
N PHE A 220 -0.66 19.67 10.98
CA PHE A 220 -1.96 20.33 10.86
C PHE A 220 -2.00 21.56 11.75
N LYS A 221 -2.45 22.68 11.19
CA LYS A 221 -2.68 23.89 11.98
C LYS A 221 -3.92 23.70 12.85
N THR A 222 -3.90 24.31 14.03
CA THR A 222 -5.08 24.44 14.89
C THR A 222 -5.39 25.91 15.11
N THR A 223 -6.67 26.27 15.10
CA THR A 223 -7.18 27.63 15.34
C THR A 223 -8.52 27.56 16.07
N THR A 224 -9.17 28.68 16.35
CA THR A 224 -10.53 28.73 16.91
C THR A 224 -11.52 29.34 15.94
N LEU A 225 -12.81 29.08 16.12
CA LEU A 225 -13.84 29.70 15.28
C LEU A 225 -13.84 31.22 15.44
N ALA A 226 -13.59 31.71 16.67
CA ALA A 226 -13.47 33.14 16.96
C ALA A 226 -12.31 33.80 16.20
N GLU A 227 -11.13 33.17 16.17
CA GLU A 227 -9.98 33.68 15.41
C GLU A 227 -10.28 33.77 13.92
N VAL A 228 -10.86 32.71 13.34
CA VAL A 228 -11.25 32.69 11.92
C VAL A 228 -12.28 33.78 11.62
N ALA A 229 -13.30 33.95 12.47
CA ALA A 229 -14.35 34.96 12.30
C ALA A 229 -13.82 36.39 12.48
N SER A 230 -12.79 36.59 13.31
CA SER A 230 -12.17 37.91 13.54
C SER A 230 -11.26 38.36 12.40
N ASN A 231 -10.81 37.45 11.53
CA ASN A 231 -9.87 37.76 10.47
C ASN A 231 -10.61 38.38 9.25
N PRO A 232 -10.36 39.65 8.91
CA PRO A 232 -11.09 40.33 7.83
C PRO A 232 -10.86 39.72 6.44
N ASN A 233 -9.72 39.03 6.26
CA ASN A 233 -9.34 38.38 5.01
C ASN A 233 -9.99 37.01 4.84
N LEU A 234 -10.63 36.47 5.88
CA LEU A 234 -11.28 35.16 5.83
C LEU A 234 -12.80 35.34 5.77
N GLU A 235 -13.46 34.43 5.07
CA GLU A 235 -14.91 34.33 5.00
C GLU A 235 -15.33 32.88 5.20
N ILE A 236 -16.26 32.66 6.14
CA ILE A 236 -16.79 31.34 6.43
C ILE A 236 -17.89 31.03 5.41
N LEU A 237 -17.72 29.95 4.66
CA LEU A 237 -18.71 29.50 3.69
C LEU A 237 -19.87 28.77 4.41
N PRO A 238 -21.11 28.91 3.90
CA PRO A 238 -22.29 28.29 4.52
C PRO A 238 -22.22 26.75 4.52
N GLU A 239 -22.83 26.15 5.54
CA GLU A 239 -22.94 24.70 5.75
C GLU A 239 -24.07 24.11 4.90
N GLU A 240 -23.94 24.18 3.59
CA GLU A 240 -24.97 23.73 2.63
C GLU A 240 -24.62 22.42 1.91
N GLY A 241 -25.66 21.77 1.38
CA GLY A 241 -25.56 20.55 0.59
C GLY A 241 -24.89 19.41 1.36
N SER A 242 -23.87 18.80 0.75
CA SER A 242 -23.14 17.64 1.30
C SER A 242 -22.33 17.96 2.56
N TRP A 243 -22.17 19.25 2.88
CA TRP A 243 -21.46 19.74 4.05
C TRP A 243 -22.38 20.03 5.23
N ALA A 244 -23.70 20.04 5.01
CA ALA A 244 -24.68 20.31 6.06
C ALA A 244 -24.61 19.27 7.20
N LYS A 245 -24.66 19.75 8.44
CA LYS A 245 -24.58 18.92 9.67
C LYS A 245 -23.30 18.09 9.79
N LYS A 246 -22.25 18.42 9.03
CA LYS A 246 -20.93 17.80 9.16
C LYS A 246 -20.05 18.63 10.10
N PRO A 247 -19.07 18.02 10.80
CA PRO A 247 -18.20 18.73 11.72
C PRO A 247 -17.10 19.50 10.98
N TYR A 248 -17.43 20.20 9.89
CA TYR A 248 -16.47 20.92 9.06
C TYR A 248 -16.86 22.39 8.93
N VAL A 249 -15.85 23.26 8.98
CA VAL A 249 -15.94 24.67 8.62
C VAL A 249 -15.12 24.87 7.36
N ARG A 250 -15.73 25.48 6.34
CA ARG A 250 -15.04 25.85 5.12
C ARG A 250 -14.77 27.34 5.16
N VAL A 251 -13.54 27.72 4.88
CA VAL A 251 -13.08 29.11 4.96
C VAL A 251 -12.44 29.48 3.64
N VAL A 252 -12.92 30.54 3.01
CA VAL A 252 -12.29 31.12 1.82
C VAL A 252 -11.42 32.31 2.24
N ASP A 253 -10.19 32.33 1.76
CA ASP A 253 -9.33 33.50 1.83
C ASP A 253 -9.73 34.47 0.71
N LYS A 254 -10.13 35.70 1.06
CA LYS A 254 -10.64 36.70 0.11
C LYS A 254 -9.57 37.18 -0.86
N THR A 255 -8.30 37.14 -0.46
CA THR A 255 -7.13 37.58 -1.24
C THR A 255 -6.69 36.51 -2.23
N THR A 256 -6.52 35.27 -1.76
CA THR A 256 -6.03 34.17 -2.60
C THR A 256 -7.15 33.40 -3.30
N LYS A 257 -8.40 33.57 -2.86
CA LYS A 257 -9.59 32.79 -3.24
C LYS A 257 -9.48 31.30 -2.89
N GLU A 258 -8.57 30.94 -2.00
CA GLU A 258 -8.35 29.55 -1.62
C GLU A 258 -9.33 29.11 -0.55
N VAL A 259 -9.89 27.91 -0.73
CA VAL A 259 -10.81 27.31 0.23
C VAL A 259 -10.04 26.31 1.09
N THR A 260 -9.96 26.59 2.38
CA THR A 260 -9.45 25.69 3.40
C THR A 260 -10.60 25.02 4.14
N VAL A 261 -10.40 23.77 4.54
CA VAL A 261 -11.39 23.00 5.30
C VAL A 261 -10.81 22.71 6.67
N TRP A 262 -11.61 22.94 7.69
CA TRP A 262 -11.25 22.76 9.08
C TRP A 262 -12.25 21.84 9.74
N ARG A 263 -11.80 20.90 10.55
CA ARG A 263 -12.65 20.00 11.32
C ARG A 263 -12.87 20.57 12.71
N LYS A 264 -14.13 20.67 13.12
CA LYS A 264 -14.52 21.03 14.49
C LYS A 264 -14.14 19.88 15.44
N ALA A 265 -13.49 20.22 16.55
CA ALA A 265 -13.27 19.27 17.64
C ALA A 265 -14.61 18.77 18.19
N ALA A 266 -14.62 17.55 18.76
CA ALA A 266 -15.82 17.01 19.42
C ALA A 266 -16.19 17.80 20.68
N THR A 267 -15.19 18.41 21.33
CA THR A 267 -15.33 19.20 22.56
C THR A 267 -14.46 20.46 22.47
N GLY A 268 -15.02 21.61 22.84
CA GLY A 268 -14.35 22.91 22.75
C GLY A 268 -14.53 23.59 21.39
N ASP A 269 -13.89 24.75 21.21
CA ASP A 269 -13.99 25.58 20.01
C ASP A 269 -12.74 25.49 19.10
N VAL A 270 -12.05 24.35 19.14
CA VAL A 270 -10.83 24.13 18.37
C VAL A 270 -11.17 23.61 16.98
N LEU A 271 -10.58 24.24 15.97
CA LEU A 271 -10.61 23.86 14.58
C LEU A 271 -9.24 23.26 14.20
N SER A 272 -9.24 22.03 13.69
CA SER A 272 -8.04 21.39 13.15
C SER A 272 -8.07 21.42 11.62
N GLU A 273 -6.99 21.85 11.00
CA GLU A 273 -6.87 21.87 9.55
C GLU A 273 -7.13 20.47 8.96
N ALA A 274 -7.84 20.42 7.83
CA ALA A 274 -8.08 19.22 7.06
C ALA A 274 -7.61 19.43 5.62
N GLN A 275 -7.24 18.35 4.94
CA GLN A 275 -6.90 18.37 3.52
C GLN A 275 -8.05 17.80 2.70
N THR A 276 -8.29 18.33 1.52
CA THR A 276 -9.35 17.84 0.63
C THR A 276 -8.78 17.29 -0.66
N LEU A 277 -9.39 16.22 -1.15
CA LEU A 277 -9.17 15.70 -2.49
C LEU A 277 -10.51 15.59 -3.20
N THR A 278 -10.75 16.47 -4.15
CA THR A 278 -12.00 16.55 -4.91
C THR A 278 -11.79 16.02 -6.32
N VAL A 279 -12.56 15.01 -6.71
CA VAL A 279 -12.61 14.51 -8.07
C VAL A 279 -13.85 15.07 -8.75
N ARG A 280 -13.67 15.90 -9.77
CA ARG A 280 -14.74 16.53 -10.56
C ARG A 280 -14.43 16.37 -12.05
N ASN A 281 -15.35 15.77 -12.81
CA ASN A 281 -15.21 15.56 -14.26
C ASN A 281 -13.88 14.90 -14.67
N GLY A 282 -13.42 13.91 -13.88
CA GLY A 282 -12.15 13.20 -14.12
C GLY A 282 -10.89 13.99 -13.79
N LYS A 283 -11.00 15.24 -13.31
CA LYS A 283 -9.87 16.02 -12.78
C LYS A 283 -9.86 15.96 -11.27
N THR A 284 -8.66 15.89 -10.70
CA THR A 284 -8.44 15.86 -9.26
C THR A 284 -7.92 17.21 -8.79
N PHE A 285 -8.50 17.70 -7.70
CA PHE A 285 -8.11 18.94 -7.04
C PHE A 285 -7.73 18.63 -5.60
N ALA A 286 -6.54 19.07 -5.18
CA ALA A 286 -6.07 18.96 -3.81
C ALA A 286 -6.15 20.33 -3.14
N ASN A 287 -6.86 20.42 -2.01
CA ASN A 287 -7.08 21.68 -1.28
C ASN A 287 -7.62 22.81 -2.18
N GLY A 288 -8.51 22.47 -3.12
CA GLY A 288 -9.11 23.41 -4.07
C GLY A 288 -8.25 23.78 -5.29
N ARG A 289 -6.98 23.40 -5.34
CA ARG A 289 -6.08 23.64 -6.48
C ARG A 289 -5.97 22.38 -7.36
N PRO A 290 -5.70 22.50 -8.68
CA PRO A 290 -5.40 21.34 -9.51
C PRO A 290 -4.29 20.48 -8.87
N GLN A 291 -4.47 19.16 -8.87
CA GLN A 291 -3.48 18.28 -8.27
C GLN A 291 -2.20 18.25 -9.12
N GLY A 292 -1.06 18.60 -8.52
CA GLY A 292 0.19 18.71 -9.25
C GLY A 292 1.38 19.16 -8.38
N HIS A 293 2.55 19.23 -9.01
CA HIS A 293 3.78 19.78 -8.41
C HIS A 293 4.28 21.02 -9.16
N GLY A 294 3.48 21.57 -10.09
CA GLY A 294 3.82 22.81 -10.78
C GLY A 294 3.52 24.06 -9.95
N PRO A 295 3.97 25.24 -10.39
CA PRO A 295 3.63 26.50 -9.74
C PRO A 295 2.11 26.71 -9.71
N GLY A 296 1.55 26.87 -8.50
CA GLY A 296 0.10 27.06 -8.30
C GLY A 296 -0.73 25.78 -8.20
N ASP A 297 -0.11 24.61 -8.39
CA ASP A 297 -0.76 23.32 -8.10
C ASP A 297 -0.79 23.05 -6.58
N GLY A 298 -1.67 22.16 -6.15
CA GLY A 298 -1.72 21.65 -4.79
C GLY A 298 -1.52 20.14 -4.77
N ASP A 299 -1.05 19.60 -3.64
CA ASP A 299 -1.12 18.16 -3.37
C ASP A 299 -1.37 17.90 -1.89
N LEU A 300 -1.73 16.67 -1.56
CA LEU A 300 -1.84 16.23 -0.17
C LEU A 300 -0.45 16.20 0.46
N ARG A 301 -0.29 16.91 1.57
CA ARG A 301 0.94 16.85 2.37
C ARG A 301 0.99 15.53 3.13
N PRO A 302 2.12 14.82 3.18
CA PRO A 302 2.26 13.65 4.03
C PRO A 302 2.11 14.06 5.48
N VAL A 303 1.29 13.33 6.21
CA VAL A 303 1.08 13.59 7.63
C VAL A 303 0.83 12.27 8.33
N GLY A 304 1.62 12.07 9.38
CA GLY A 304 1.77 10.81 10.07
C GLY A 304 3.03 10.92 10.91
N HIS A 305 2.92 11.28 12.19
CA HIS A 305 4.08 11.40 13.06
C HIS A 305 3.74 11.17 14.53
N VAL A 306 4.78 10.90 15.31
CA VAL A 306 4.65 10.77 16.76
C VAL A 306 4.37 12.15 17.35
N VAL A 307 3.28 12.32 18.08
CA VAL A 307 2.94 13.57 18.77
C VAL A 307 3.66 13.62 20.12
N SER A 308 3.60 12.51 20.85
CA SER A 308 4.22 12.39 22.17
C SER A 308 4.83 11.00 22.34
N LEU A 309 6.00 10.97 22.97
CA LEU A 309 6.70 9.74 23.35
C LEU A 309 6.55 9.50 24.86
N PRO A 310 6.66 8.23 25.31
CA PRO A 310 6.67 7.89 26.72
C PRO A 310 7.72 8.68 27.51
N GLY A 311 7.35 9.15 28.70
CA GLY A 311 8.26 9.93 29.54
C GLY A 311 8.54 11.36 29.05
N GLY A 312 7.81 11.86 28.05
CA GLY A 312 7.90 13.26 27.60
C GLY A 312 9.18 13.59 26.81
N ILE A 313 9.93 12.57 26.39
CA ILE A 313 11.12 12.75 25.55
C ILE A 313 10.72 13.16 24.12
N THR A 314 11.64 13.81 23.40
CA THR A 314 11.41 14.20 22.00
C THR A 314 12.01 13.22 21.00
N ARG A 315 12.94 12.36 21.45
CA ARG A 315 13.60 11.35 20.62
C ARG A 315 14.02 10.14 21.46
N THR A 316 13.89 8.93 20.92
CA THR A 316 14.25 7.69 21.61
C THR A 316 15.72 7.27 21.39
N GLY A 317 16.30 7.58 20.22
CA GLY A 317 17.60 7.04 19.82
C GLY A 317 17.48 5.62 19.24
N ALA A 318 18.59 4.90 19.14
CA ALA A 318 18.57 3.53 18.62
C ALA A 318 17.86 2.59 19.61
N GLN A 319 16.93 1.76 19.11
CA GLN A 319 16.15 0.85 19.94
C GLN A 319 16.19 -0.59 19.41
N GLY A 320 16.08 -1.55 20.33
CA GLY A 320 15.86 -2.95 19.94
C GLY A 320 14.44 -3.16 19.37
N PRO A 321 14.19 -4.25 18.61
CA PRO A 321 12.88 -4.49 17.99
C PRO A 321 11.70 -4.51 18.97
N ALA A 322 11.85 -5.20 20.11
CA ALA A 322 10.80 -5.29 21.13
C ALA A 322 10.56 -3.95 21.84
N GLU A 323 11.63 -3.20 22.10
CA GLU A 323 11.56 -1.88 22.73
C GLU A 323 10.91 -0.86 21.80
N TYR A 324 11.24 -0.89 20.50
CA TYR A 324 10.62 -0.03 19.49
C TYR A 324 9.10 -0.25 19.43
N LEU A 325 8.65 -1.51 19.40
CA LEU A 325 7.22 -1.83 19.38
C LEU A 325 6.50 -1.39 20.65
N ARG A 326 7.11 -1.61 21.83
CA ARG A 326 6.55 -1.15 23.10
C ARG A 326 6.46 0.38 23.16
N THR A 327 7.52 1.06 22.73
CA THR A 327 7.54 2.53 22.70
C THR A 327 6.47 3.05 21.75
N LEU A 328 6.33 2.43 20.58
CA LEU A 328 5.28 2.78 19.60
C LEU A 328 3.87 2.58 20.17
N GLN A 329 3.64 1.51 20.94
CA GLN A 329 2.37 1.24 21.61
C GLN A 329 2.03 2.28 22.68
N ASP A 330 3.03 2.74 23.43
CA ASP A 330 2.87 3.73 24.51
C ASP A 330 2.93 5.20 24.00
N SER A 331 3.16 5.41 22.69
CA SER A 331 3.24 6.74 22.07
C SER A 331 1.90 7.19 21.51
N GLN A 332 1.67 8.50 21.44
CA GLN A 332 0.53 9.04 20.70
C GLN A 332 0.93 9.33 19.26
N MET A 333 0.16 8.81 18.32
CA MET A 333 0.40 8.96 16.89
C MET A 333 -0.64 9.90 16.28
N LEU A 334 -0.17 10.90 15.52
CA LEU A 334 -1.04 11.68 14.65
C LEU A 334 -1.21 10.91 13.35
N LEU A 335 -2.40 10.34 13.15
CA LEU A 335 -2.75 9.60 11.93
C LEU A 335 -3.82 10.36 11.13
N TRP A 336 -4.16 9.78 9.98
CA TRP A 336 -5.26 10.26 9.15
C TRP A 336 -6.49 9.40 9.28
N SER A 337 -7.62 10.07 9.26
CA SER A 337 -8.89 9.46 8.88
C SER A 337 -9.49 10.26 7.73
N LYS A 338 -10.45 9.64 7.04
CA LYS A 338 -11.07 10.24 5.86
C LYS A 338 -12.57 10.13 5.93
N GLU A 339 -13.23 11.11 5.35
CA GLU A 339 -14.67 11.09 5.09
C GLU A 339 -14.92 11.51 3.65
N SER A 340 -15.70 10.72 2.91
CA SER A 340 -16.07 11.04 1.52
C SER A 340 -17.45 11.67 1.49
N LEU A 341 -17.54 12.79 0.78
CA LEU A 341 -18.75 13.56 0.51
C LEU A 341 -19.00 13.51 -1.00
N VAL A 342 -20.27 13.36 -1.39
CA VAL A 342 -20.70 13.44 -2.79
C VAL A 342 -21.48 14.74 -2.94
N GLU A 343 -20.99 15.64 -3.78
CA GLU A 343 -21.55 16.96 -4.07
C GLU A 343 -22.72 16.86 -5.05
N ALA A 344 -23.58 17.88 -5.07
CA ALA A 344 -24.78 17.91 -5.91
C ALA A 344 -24.47 17.86 -7.42
N ASP A 345 -23.29 18.32 -7.82
CA ASP A 345 -22.77 18.27 -9.19
C ASP A 345 -22.13 16.90 -9.53
N GLY A 346 -22.22 15.92 -8.63
CA GLY A 346 -21.60 14.60 -8.76
C GLY A 346 -20.11 14.56 -8.42
N ALA A 347 -19.50 15.69 -8.01
CA ALA A 347 -18.12 15.68 -7.56
C ALA A 347 -17.96 14.89 -6.26
N LYS A 348 -16.86 14.14 -6.15
CA LYS A 348 -16.55 13.39 -4.92
C LYS A 348 -15.42 14.08 -4.18
N THR A 349 -15.74 14.68 -3.03
CA THR A 349 -14.76 15.32 -2.15
C THR A 349 -14.42 14.40 -0.99
N THR A 350 -13.16 14.02 -0.86
CA THR A 350 -12.66 13.27 0.30
C THR A 350 -11.91 14.23 1.22
N VAL A 351 -12.37 14.34 2.46
CA VAL A 351 -11.75 15.15 3.50
C VAL A 351 -10.85 14.25 4.34
N TYR A 352 -9.56 14.56 4.40
CA TYR A 352 -8.55 13.93 5.23
C TYR A 352 -8.28 14.81 6.44
N TYR A 353 -8.43 14.27 7.65
CA TYR A 353 -8.29 15.01 8.89
C TYR A 353 -7.43 14.25 9.89
N SER A 354 -6.79 14.99 10.80
CA SER A 354 -6.01 14.41 11.90
C SER A 354 -6.88 13.61 12.86
N LYS A 355 -6.37 12.44 13.23
CA LYS A 355 -6.86 11.62 14.33
C LYS A 355 -5.67 11.22 15.18
N ILE A 356 -5.69 11.59 16.46
CA ILE A 356 -4.71 11.09 17.42
C ILE A 356 -5.16 9.71 17.88
N THR A 357 -4.24 8.75 17.89
CA THR A 357 -4.45 7.38 18.39
C THR A 357 -3.39 7.02 19.40
#